data_AF-A0A6G3Z2J3-F1
#
_entry.id   AF-A0A6G3Z2J3-F1
#
_cell.length_a   1.000
_cell.length_b   1.000
_cell.length_c   1.000
_cell.angle_alpha   90.00
_cell.angle_beta   90.00
_cell.angle_gamma   90.00
#
_symmetry.space_group_name_H-M   'P 1'
#
loop_
_entity.id
_entity.type
_entity.pdbx_description
1 polymer ?
#
loop_
_entity_poly.entity_id
_entity_poly.type
_entity_poly.pdbx_seq_one_letter_code
_entity_poly.pdbx_strand_id
1 'polypeptide(L)'
;MTLTTLSLSATQRSQMAEALELSRFLIRQTESADSELVQRRRNRIRTIQQSLQSCVHPICQDTLPLVEIPLSVRRAFVQAALLVSRYFAVGGVGWRGTLASPTLAKYRLDPIPAIWETPAGVAAMGDRFALPVTVMMEIETHLAQVDHEINQQRRIMTAVLETVGLAIDAADPLPSAPFVSLFGKLFNGIQVAPNKLSAIFTPTQLYFCVDFPDAEDEQAWAGLTPADRQADLKQLHQQLADFSFQKFKRFPTFGPCDPAGIDSQWIQQVCDRLNVAAQGGQPVSPEAVIQRLSKSVGVLPQKDAEMFLVHDIWGHYWQLLFSQFEGDYATLADCGEALRIQETAYTSEGPLTCRELFHFEGVTVSVDPDRARQFFHGEVRQRLGLLFTHLLGELVADIAEFKFVWTNPNAAHELPSTSAFTDYPTNLDLTLADLDFLFLRILQPLLELQISPMEASPLETALLAIAPVQQRSSEQWLRLKVNLKQAIAELHQIFLAEYSAAYLPTLATEDSLFAEVAITLLHLQNVINTLYTDPQFTQSDTVPFQDLLIVFISSYCSGDSYAEFWQVANVLADYFIPCWQYLRDLA
;
A
#
# COMPACT_ATOMS: atom_id res chain seq x y z
N MET A 1 22.76 -16.91 8.76
CA MET A 1 22.54 -16.09 9.97
C MET A 1 21.49 -16.78 10.80
N THR A 2 21.79 -17.13 12.04
CA THR A 2 20.76 -17.51 13.02
C THR A 2 19.96 -16.26 13.31
N LEU A 3 18.67 -16.25 12.94
CA LEU A 3 17.73 -15.23 13.38
C LEU A 3 17.80 -15.20 14.91
N THR A 4 18.37 -14.15 15.49
CA THR A 4 18.22 -13.89 16.92
C THR A 4 16.73 -13.76 17.13
N THR A 5 16.10 -14.74 17.78
CA THR A 5 14.66 -14.72 18.02
C THR A 5 14.32 -13.47 18.82
N LEU A 6 13.62 -12.53 18.18
CA LEU A 6 13.13 -11.30 18.76
C LEU A 6 12.04 -11.68 19.77
N SER A 7 12.43 -11.98 21.02
CA SER A 7 11.49 -12.38 22.06
C SER A 7 11.21 -11.21 22.99
N LEU A 8 9.94 -10.83 23.11
CA LEU A 8 9.47 -9.91 24.14
C LEU A 8 9.36 -10.61 25.51
N SER A 9 9.66 -9.88 26.58
CA SER A 9 9.31 -10.30 27.94
C SER A 9 7.79 -10.43 28.10
N ALA A 10 7.34 -11.21 29.10
CA ALA A 10 5.91 -11.36 29.40
C ALA A 10 5.20 -10.00 29.64
N THR A 11 5.88 -9.06 30.30
CA THR A 11 5.37 -7.70 30.53
C THR A 11 5.20 -6.93 29.22
N GLN A 12 6.19 -6.96 28.34
CA GLN A 12 6.13 -6.29 27.03
C GLN A 12 5.04 -6.88 26.14
N ARG A 13 4.83 -8.21 26.15
CA ARG A 13 3.70 -8.84 25.44
C ARG A 13 2.35 -8.41 25.99
N SER A 14 2.21 -8.36 27.31
CA SER A 14 0.99 -7.86 27.94
C SER A 14 0.70 -6.40 27.55
N GLN A 15 1.74 -5.58 27.39
CA GLN A 15 1.61 -4.20 26.93
C GLN A 15 1.19 -4.13 25.46
N MET A 16 1.77 -4.95 24.58
CA MET A 16 1.35 -5.05 23.17
C MET A 16 -0.11 -5.50 23.05
N ALA A 17 -0.52 -6.50 23.83
CA ALA A 17 -1.92 -6.94 23.89
C ALA A 17 -2.87 -5.82 24.34
N GLU A 18 -2.47 -5.06 25.37
CA GLU A 18 -3.24 -3.89 25.82
C GLU A 18 -3.31 -2.81 24.72
N ALA A 19 -2.20 -2.52 24.04
CA ALA A 19 -2.15 -1.54 22.95
C ALA A 19 -3.08 -1.92 21.80
N LEU A 20 -3.14 -3.20 21.43
CA LEU A 20 -4.05 -3.70 20.40
C LEU A 20 -5.52 -3.52 20.81
N GLU A 21 -5.90 -3.88 22.03
CA GLU A 21 -7.27 -3.68 22.53
C GLU A 21 -7.67 -2.20 22.60
N LEU A 22 -6.74 -1.34 23.01
CA LEU A 22 -6.95 0.10 23.02
C LEU A 22 -7.11 0.65 21.60
N SER A 23 -6.32 0.17 20.64
CA SER A 23 -6.40 0.57 19.23
C SER A 23 -7.75 0.14 18.62
N ARG A 24 -8.17 -1.11 18.84
CA ARG A 24 -9.51 -1.62 18.49
C ARG A 24 -10.63 -0.75 19.05
N PHE A 25 -10.49 -0.32 20.31
CA PHE A 25 -11.47 0.56 20.94
C PHE A 25 -11.53 1.93 20.23
N LEU A 26 -10.38 2.54 19.94
CA LEU A 26 -10.28 3.86 19.33
C LEU A 26 -10.85 3.87 17.91
N ILE A 27 -10.59 2.84 17.10
CA ILE A 27 -11.11 2.71 15.73
C ILE A 27 -12.64 2.59 15.73
N ARG A 28 -13.21 1.86 16.71
CA ARG A 28 -14.66 1.61 16.79
C ARG A 28 -15.46 2.77 17.37
N GLN A 29 -14.83 3.83 17.85
CA GLN A 29 -15.58 4.97 18.39
C GLN A 29 -16.27 5.74 17.27
N THR A 30 -17.60 5.84 17.38
CA THR A 30 -18.39 6.85 16.66
C THR A 30 -18.26 8.21 17.36
N GLU A 31 -18.54 9.31 16.66
CA GLU A 31 -18.40 10.71 17.13
C GLU A 31 -19.09 11.02 18.49
N SER A 32 -19.94 10.15 19.01
CA SER A 32 -20.64 10.26 20.30
C SER A 32 -19.86 9.77 21.53
N ALA A 33 -18.62 9.31 21.37
CA ALA A 33 -17.81 8.80 22.48
C ALA A 33 -17.45 9.89 23.51
N ASP A 34 -17.39 9.53 24.79
CA ASP A 34 -16.90 10.40 25.87
C ASP A 34 -15.44 10.83 25.56
N SER A 35 -15.28 12.12 25.25
CA SER A 35 -13.99 12.70 24.84
C SER A 35 -12.91 12.53 25.91
N GLU A 36 -13.28 12.49 27.19
CA GLU A 36 -12.35 12.26 28.28
C GLU A 36 -11.84 10.81 28.28
N LEU A 37 -12.74 9.84 28.06
CA LEU A 37 -12.37 8.43 27.94
C LEU A 37 -11.44 8.21 26.75
N VAL A 38 -11.77 8.76 25.58
CA VAL A 38 -10.92 8.67 24.38
C VAL A 38 -9.53 9.23 24.64
N GLN A 39 -9.44 10.40 25.28
CA GLN A 39 -8.15 11.01 25.60
C GLN A 39 -7.34 10.18 26.60
N ARG A 40 -7.98 9.62 27.63
CA ARG A 40 -7.31 8.72 28.59
C ARG A 40 -6.75 7.48 27.91
N ARG A 41 -7.49 6.90 26.95
CA ARG A 41 -7.08 5.72 26.20
C ARG A 41 -5.89 6.04 25.28
N ARG A 42 -5.93 7.14 24.53
CA ARG A 42 -4.80 7.63 23.74
C ARG A 42 -3.54 7.84 24.60
N ASN A 43 -3.69 8.50 25.75
CA ASN A 43 -2.59 8.68 26.69
C ASN A 43 -2.01 7.35 27.21
N ARG A 44 -2.86 6.34 27.43
CA ARG A 44 -2.41 5.02 27.85
C ARG A 44 -1.59 4.31 26.77
N ILE A 45 -2.00 4.36 25.50
CA ILE A 45 -1.19 3.76 24.42
C ILE A 45 0.16 4.49 24.30
N ARG A 46 0.20 5.82 24.48
CA ARG A 46 1.47 6.59 24.54
C ARG A 46 2.40 6.08 25.63
N THR A 47 1.90 5.87 26.85
CA THR A 47 2.72 5.29 27.93
C THR A 47 3.24 3.89 27.57
N ILE A 48 2.41 3.06 26.92
CA ILE A 48 2.82 1.73 26.49
C ILE A 48 3.94 1.83 25.44
N GLN A 49 3.76 2.64 24.40
CA GLN A 49 4.76 2.83 23.35
C GLN A 49 6.10 3.31 23.92
N GLN A 50 6.09 4.30 24.82
CA GLN A 50 7.30 4.77 25.50
C GLN A 50 8.01 3.65 26.27
N SER A 51 7.26 2.76 26.91
CA SER A 51 7.83 1.58 27.57
C SER A 51 8.45 0.60 26.57
N LEU A 52 7.81 0.43 25.41
CA LEU A 52 8.23 -0.50 24.37
C LEU A 52 9.35 0.03 23.47
N GLN A 53 9.67 1.33 23.53
CA GLN A 53 10.86 1.90 22.87
C GLN A 53 12.18 1.29 23.36
N SER A 54 12.19 0.66 24.54
CA SER A 54 13.36 -0.12 24.98
C SER A 54 13.61 -1.37 24.13
N CYS A 55 12.65 -1.80 23.32
CA CYS A 55 12.75 -2.96 22.42
C CYS A 55 13.42 -2.56 21.08
N VAL A 56 14.51 -1.80 21.14
CA VAL A 56 15.27 -1.38 19.95
C VAL A 56 16.31 -2.44 19.60
N HIS A 57 16.40 -2.81 18.33
CA HIS A 57 17.55 -3.53 17.83
C HIS A 57 18.76 -2.59 17.88
N PRO A 58 19.90 -2.96 18.49
CA PRO A 58 21.09 -2.11 18.49
C PRO A 58 21.44 -1.70 17.06
N ILE A 59 21.63 -0.40 16.84
CA ILE A 59 22.01 0.15 15.53
C ILE A 59 23.53 0.13 15.41
N CYS A 60 24.04 -0.51 14.36
CA CYS A 60 25.45 -0.49 14.03
C CYS A 60 25.83 0.92 13.55
N GLN A 61 26.67 1.61 14.32
CA GLN A 61 27.20 2.93 13.95
C GLN A 61 28.60 2.84 13.31
N ASP A 62 29.27 1.70 13.46
CA ASP A 62 30.62 1.47 12.96
C ASP A 62 30.62 1.28 11.45
N THR A 63 31.66 1.76 10.77
CA THR A 63 31.86 1.44 9.35
C THR A 63 32.18 -0.05 9.21
N LEU A 64 31.42 -0.76 8.38
CA LEU A 64 31.63 -2.16 8.08
C LEU A 64 32.35 -2.35 6.75
N PRO A 65 33.29 -3.29 6.60
CA PRO A 65 33.83 -3.65 5.30
C PRO A 65 32.71 -4.07 4.33
N LEU A 66 32.75 -3.61 3.06
CA LEU A 66 31.73 -3.94 2.04
C LEU A 66 31.47 -5.45 1.86
N VAL A 67 32.47 -6.30 2.11
CA VAL A 67 32.34 -7.76 2.03
C VAL A 67 31.43 -8.34 3.12
N GLU A 68 31.27 -7.63 4.23
CA GLU A 68 30.38 -8.00 5.33
C GLU A 68 28.94 -7.52 5.10
N ILE A 69 28.73 -6.57 4.19
CA ILE A 69 27.39 -6.09 3.81
C ILE A 69 26.81 -7.01 2.71
N PRO A 70 25.66 -7.67 2.95
CA PRO A 70 25.05 -8.57 1.98
C PRO A 70 24.83 -7.90 0.63
N LEU A 71 25.02 -8.66 -0.47
CA LEU A 71 24.85 -8.13 -1.82
C LEU A 71 23.42 -7.60 -2.07
N SER A 72 22.39 -8.27 -1.53
CA SER A 72 21.00 -7.82 -1.62
C SER A 72 20.80 -6.44 -0.97
N VAL A 73 21.42 -6.23 0.19
CA VAL A 73 21.38 -4.94 0.91
C VAL A 73 22.12 -3.85 0.12
N ARG A 74 23.35 -4.13 -0.36
CA ARG A 74 24.11 -3.16 -1.19
C ARG A 74 23.36 -2.79 -2.46
N ARG A 75 22.76 -3.77 -3.14
CA ARG A 75 21.91 -3.57 -4.33
C ARG A 75 20.74 -2.64 -4.01
N ALA A 76 19.93 -2.99 -3.00
CA ALA A 76 18.76 -2.21 -2.62
C ALA A 76 19.14 -0.78 -2.19
N PHE A 77 20.25 -0.62 -1.50
CA PHE A 77 20.74 0.69 -1.06
C PHE A 77 21.18 1.58 -2.22
N VAL A 78 21.99 1.07 -3.15
CA VAL A 78 22.41 1.82 -4.35
C VAL A 78 21.20 2.16 -5.22
N GLN A 79 20.29 1.21 -5.41
CA GLN A 79 19.05 1.45 -6.14
C GLN A 79 18.23 2.57 -5.49
N ALA A 80 18.06 2.54 -4.17
CA ALA A 80 17.35 3.58 -3.43
C ALA A 80 18.02 4.94 -3.56
N ALA A 81 19.35 5.03 -3.39
CA ALA A 81 20.10 6.28 -3.55
C ALA A 81 19.91 6.92 -4.94
N LEU A 82 19.87 6.11 -6.00
CA LEU A 82 19.63 6.58 -7.36
C LEU A 82 18.15 6.94 -7.63
N LEU A 83 17.22 6.29 -6.94
CA LEU A 83 15.77 6.57 -7.03
C LEU A 83 15.35 7.80 -6.24
N VAL A 84 16.10 8.22 -5.21
CA VAL A 84 15.78 9.42 -4.42
C VAL A 84 15.69 10.69 -5.29
N SER A 85 16.43 10.79 -6.40
CA SER A 85 16.25 11.92 -7.33
C SER A 85 14.94 11.88 -8.12
N ARG A 86 14.40 10.68 -8.36
CA ARG A 86 13.08 10.50 -8.98
C ARG A 86 11.96 10.68 -7.98
N TYR A 87 12.16 10.33 -6.71
CA TYR A 87 11.20 10.54 -5.63
C TYR A 87 10.68 11.98 -5.65
N PHE A 88 11.57 12.95 -5.86
CA PHE A 88 11.22 14.37 -5.96
C PHE A 88 10.39 14.71 -7.20
N ALA A 89 10.76 14.12 -8.33
CA ALA A 89 10.08 14.34 -9.61
C ALA A 89 8.64 13.81 -9.61
N VAL A 90 8.36 12.81 -8.78
CA VAL A 90 7.06 12.12 -8.66
C VAL A 90 6.22 12.66 -7.50
N GLY A 91 6.88 13.11 -6.43
CA GLY A 91 6.21 13.72 -5.29
C GLY A 91 5.58 15.09 -5.61
N GLY A 92 5.26 15.83 -4.56
CA GLY A 92 4.52 17.09 -4.65
C GLY A 92 5.29 18.27 -5.25
N VAL A 93 6.48 18.08 -5.83
CA VAL A 93 7.22 19.20 -6.44
C VAL A 93 6.43 19.78 -7.60
N GLY A 94 6.25 21.11 -7.58
CA GLY A 94 5.49 21.80 -8.62
C GLY A 94 3.99 21.54 -8.54
N TRP A 95 3.48 21.16 -7.36
CA TRP A 95 2.03 21.11 -7.12
C TRP A 95 1.40 22.48 -7.40
N ARG A 96 0.16 22.47 -7.89
CA ARG A 96 -0.68 23.64 -8.16
C ARG A 96 -2.13 23.31 -7.87
N GLY A 97 -3.00 24.30 -7.81
CA GLY A 97 -4.41 24.02 -7.56
C GLY A 97 -5.25 25.26 -7.30
N THR A 98 -6.54 25.02 -7.09
CA THR A 98 -7.47 26.02 -6.55
C THR A 98 -7.59 25.94 -5.03
N LEU A 99 -7.18 24.82 -4.42
CA LEU A 99 -7.03 24.69 -2.97
C LEU A 99 -5.60 25.06 -2.56
N ALA A 100 -5.46 26.02 -1.65
CA ALA A 100 -4.17 26.29 -1.03
C ALA A 100 -3.84 25.15 -0.05
N SER A 101 -2.67 24.55 -0.20
CA SER A 101 -2.18 23.51 0.72
C SER A 101 -0.96 24.01 1.49
N PRO A 102 -1.11 24.40 2.77
CA PRO A 102 0.03 24.83 3.58
C PRO A 102 1.04 23.70 3.83
N THR A 103 0.59 22.44 3.89
CA THR A 103 1.49 21.30 4.10
C THR A 103 2.38 21.03 2.89
N LEU A 104 1.79 20.94 1.69
CA LEU A 104 2.54 20.76 0.44
C LEU A 104 3.46 21.94 0.14
N ALA A 105 3.07 23.17 0.49
CA ALA A 105 3.92 24.36 0.30
C ALA A 105 5.21 24.34 1.14
N LYS A 106 5.19 23.68 2.30
CA LYS A 106 6.28 23.69 3.29
C LYS A 106 7.02 22.36 3.39
N TYR A 107 6.58 21.33 2.66
CA TYR A 107 7.27 20.04 2.63
C TYR A 107 8.70 20.21 2.12
N ARG A 108 9.68 19.74 2.90
CA ARG A 108 11.11 19.92 2.59
C ARG A 108 11.72 18.62 2.10
N LEU A 109 12.47 18.74 1.01
CA LEU A 109 13.25 17.67 0.44
C LEU A 109 14.66 17.68 1.00
N ASP A 110 15.25 16.49 1.09
CA ASP A 110 16.67 16.38 1.38
C ASP A 110 17.51 16.83 0.16
N PRO A 111 18.73 17.34 0.36
CA PRO A 111 19.60 17.70 -0.75
C PRO A 111 20.06 16.45 -1.51
N ILE A 112 20.05 16.49 -2.85
CA ILE A 112 20.60 15.42 -3.70
C ILE A 112 21.82 15.92 -4.46
N PRO A 113 22.94 15.20 -4.40
CA PRO A 113 24.11 15.49 -5.22
C PRO A 113 23.80 15.33 -6.72
N ALA A 114 23.99 16.40 -7.50
CA ALA A 114 23.72 16.42 -8.95
C ALA A 114 24.49 15.34 -9.73
N ILE A 115 25.65 14.89 -9.22
CA ILE A 115 26.43 13.83 -9.86
C ILE A 115 25.66 12.50 -9.95
N TRP A 116 24.73 12.23 -9.02
CA TRP A 116 23.95 10.98 -8.97
C TRP A 116 23.00 10.80 -10.15
N GLU A 117 22.65 11.88 -10.84
CA GLU A 117 21.80 11.83 -12.04
C GLU A 117 22.61 11.57 -13.33
N THR A 118 23.94 11.61 -13.24
CA THR A 118 24.82 11.43 -14.40
C THR A 118 25.21 9.96 -14.58
N PRO A 119 25.42 9.49 -15.82
CA PRO A 119 25.92 8.12 -16.06
C PRO A 119 27.24 7.83 -15.32
N ALA A 120 28.11 8.83 -15.18
CA ALA A 120 29.37 8.70 -14.44
C ALA A 120 29.15 8.52 -12.94
N GLY A 121 28.18 9.23 -12.34
CA GLY A 121 27.83 9.06 -10.93
C GLY A 121 27.15 7.74 -10.64
N VAL A 122 26.26 7.28 -11.54
CA VAL A 122 25.64 5.94 -11.46
C VAL A 122 26.72 4.85 -11.45
N ALA A 123 27.66 4.91 -12.41
CA ALA A 123 28.78 3.97 -12.45
C ALA A 123 29.65 4.04 -11.18
N ALA A 124 29.95 5.26 -10.71
CA ALA A 124 30.74 5.46 -9.49
C ALA A 124 30.07 4.87 -8.24
N MET A 125 28.72 4.90 -8.14
CA MET A 125 28.01 4.20 -7.06
C MET A 125 28.19 2.69 -7.15
N GLY A 126 28.07 2.11 -8.35
CA GLY A 126 28.29 0.69 -8.58
C GLY A 126 29.69 0.24 -8.15
N ASP A 127 30.71 1.00 -8.55
CA ASP A 127 32.10 0.75 -8.16
C ASP A 127 32.31 0.91 -6.65
N ARG A 128 31.77 1.99 -6.05
CA ARG A 128 31.90 2.29 -4.62
C ARG A 128 31.32 1.19 -3.75
N PHE A 129 30.21 0.59 -4.16
CA PHE A 129 29.56 -0.50 -3.45
C PHE A 129 29.99 -1.89 -3.94
N ALA A 130 30.98 -1.99 -4.83
CA ALA A 130 31.46 -3.24 -5.40
C ALA A 130 30.33 -4.14 -5.93
N LEU A 131 29.40 -3.55 -6.67
CA LEU A 131 28.27 -4.26 -7.27
C LEU A 131 28.72 -5.00 -8.55
N PRO A 132 28.29 -6.25 -8.76
CA PRO A 132 28.53 -6.95 -10.02
C PRO A 132 27.92 -6.18 -11.20
N VAL A 133 28.59 -6.23 -12.37
CA VAL A 133 28.12 -5.56 -13.60
C VAL A 133 26.68 -5.95 -13.94
N THR A 134 26.31 -7.22 -13.77
CA THR A 134 24.93 -7.68 -14.02
C THR A 134 23.91 -6.99 -13.12
N VAL A 135 24.25 -6.79 -11.84
CA VAL A 135 23.38 -6.09 -10.88
C VAL A 135 23.26 -4.61 -11.25
N MET A 136 24.35 -3.97 -11.65
CA MET A 136 24.30 -2.58 -12.11
C MET A 136 23.46 -2.43 -13.38
N MET A 137 23.58 -3.35 -14.34
CA MET A 137 22.72 -3.34 -15.54
C MET A 137 21.23 -3.50 -15.19
N GLU A 138 20.89 -4.33 -14.20
CA GLU A 138 19.51 -4.45 -13.69
C GLU A 138 19.02 -3.14 -13.06
N ILE A 139 19.86 -2.48 -12.24
CA ILE A 139 19.54 -1.18 -11.64
C ILE A 139 19.34 -0.11 -12.72
N GLU A 140 20.25 -0.01 -13.70
CA GLU A 140 20.14 0.95 -14.81
C GLU A 140 18.88 0.72 -15.65
N THR A 141 18.54 -0.55 -15.91
CA THR A 141 17.31 -0.92 -16.63
C THR A 141 16.07 -0.50 -15.84
N HIS A 142 16.06 -0.75 -14.52
CA HIS A 142 14.97 -0.34 -13.64
C HIS A 142 14.82 1.18 -13.60
N LEU A 143 15.92 1.92 -13.45
CA LEU A 143 15.91 3.39 -13.47
C LEU A 143 15.37 3.94 -14.80
N ALA A 144 15.77 3.36 -15.93
CA ALA A 144 15.26 3.76 -17.25
C ALA A 144 13.76 3.47 -17.41
N GLN A 145 13.28 2.34 -16.85
CA GLN A 145 11.86 2.03 -16.80
C GLN A 145 11.12 3.06 -15.94
N VAL A 146 11.58 3.35 -14.72
CA VAL A 146 11.00 4.38 -13.86
C VAL A 146 10.94 5.74 -14.56
N ASP A 147 12.04 6.19 -15.18
CA ASP A 147 12.08 7.46 -15.90
C ASP A 147 11.09 7.47 -17.09
N HIS A 148 10.91 6.33 -17.79
CA HIS A 148 9.90 6.18 -18.83
C HIS A 148 8.47 6.35 -18.28
N GLU A 149 8.17 5.65 -17.17
CA GLU A 149 6.87 5.64 -16.52
C GLU A 149 6.46 7.03 -16.01
N ILE A 150 7.40 7.76 -15.38
CA ILE A 150 7.20 9.14 -14.93
C ILE A 150 6.86 10.05 -16.11
N ASN A 151 7.64 9.96 -17.19
CA ASN A 151 7.47 10.80 -18.37
C ASN A 151 6.15 10.49 -19.10
N GLN A 152 5.77 9.21 -19.19
CA GLN A 152 4.49 8.81 -19.76
C GLN A 152 3.33 9.39 -18.94
N GLN A 153 3.39 9.27 -17.62
CA GLN A 153 2.35 9.79 -16.72
C GLN A 153 2.23 11.32 -16.82
N ARG A 154 3.35 12.04 -16.85
CA ARG A 154 3.36 13.51 -17.04
C ARG A 154 2.71 13.95 -18.35
N ARG A 155 2.98 13.22 -19.43
CA ARG A 155 2.35 13.46 -20.74
C ARG A 155 0.84 13.24 -20.67
N ILE A 156 0.40 12.15 -20.04
CA ILE A 156 -1.03 11.87 -19.83
C ILE A 156 -1.68 13.02 -19.05
N MET A 157 -1.08 13.44 -17.93
CA MET A 157 -1.68 14.47 -17.09
C MET A 157 -1.71 15.85 -17.76
N THR A 158 -0.68 16.19 -18.52
CA THR A 158 -0.66 17.40 -19.36
C THR A 158 -1.77 17.36 -20.41
N ALA A 159 -1.89 16.24 -21.15
CA ALA A 159 -2.94 16.09 -22.16
C ALA A 159 -4.34 16.19 -21.55
N VAL A 160 -4.55 15.60 -20.36
CA VAL A 160 -5.80 15.69 -19.60
C VAL A 160 -6.15 17.13 -19.24
N LEU A 161 -5.21 17.88 -18.65
CA LEU A 161 -5.45 19.28 -18.27
C LEU A 161 -5.71 20.18 -19.49
N GLU A 162 -4.98 19.97 -20.59
CA GLU A 162 -5.16 20.71 -21.84
C GLU A 162 -6.54 20.50 -22.46
N THR A 163 -7.21 19.36 -22.23
CA THR A 163 -8.57 19.12 -22.74
C THR A 163 -9.60 20.07 -22.15
N VAL A 164 -9.34 20.62 -20.96
CA VAL A 164 -10.18 21.61 -20.29
C VAL A 164 -9.57 23.02 -20.32
N GLY A 165 -8.55 23.23 -21.16
CA GLY A 165 -7.92 24.53 -21.37
C GLY A 165 -6.97 24.96 -20.26
N LEU A 166 -6.49 24.03 -19.44
CA LEU A 166 -5.48 24.29 -18.41
C LEU A 166 -4.09 23.89 -18.91
N ALA A 167 -3.17 24.85 -18.93
CA ALA A 167 -1.75 24.55 -19.07
C ALA A 167 -1.17 24.16 -17.71
N ILE A 168 -0.25 23.19 -17.68
CA ILE A 168 0.40 22.72 -16.45
C ILE A 168 1.17 23.83 -15.71
N ASP A 169 1.62 24.84 -16.46
CA ASP A 169 2.37 26.00 -16.00
C ASP A 169 1.53 27.29 -15.90
N ALA A 170 0.20 27.20 -16.03
CA ALA A 170 -0.71 28.35 -15.92
C ALA A 170 -0.56 29.11 -14.59
N ALA A 171 -0.46 30.43 -14.66
CA ALA A 171 -0.25 31.27 -13.48
C ALA A 171 -1.44 31.28 -12.52
N ASP A 172 -1.15 31.31 -11.22
CA ASP A 172 -2.16 31.44 -10.17
C ASP A 172 -2.81 32.84 -10.13
N PRO A 173 -4.08 32.95 -9.69
CA PRO A 173 -4.96 31.86 -9.26
C PRO A 173 -5.61 31.13 -10.44
N LEU A 174 -5.74 29.81 -10.32
CA LEU A 174 -6.41 28.98 -11.33
C LEU A 174 -7.95 29.09 -11.21
N PRO A 175 -8.69 29.08 -12.33
CA PRO A 175 -10.15 29.06 -12.31
C PRO A 175 -10.69 27.67 -11.96
N SER A 176 -11.80 27.59 -11.20
CA SER A 176 -12.44 26.30 -10.85
C SER A 176 -13.23 25.66 -11.99
N ALA A 177 -13.70 26.44 -12.98
CA ALA A 177 -14.61 25.94 -14.02
C ALA A 177 -14.02 24.79 -14.88
N PRO A 178 -12.73 24.82 -15.31
CA PRO A 178 -12.09 23.68 -15.95
C PRO A 178 -12.10 22.40 -15.11
N PHE A 179 -11.88 22.51 -13.80
CA PHE A 179 -11.87 21.35 -12.90
C PHE A 179 -13.26 20.74 -12.72
N VAL A 180 -14.33 21.55 -12.71
CA VAL A 180 -15.71 21.03 -12.71
C VAL A 180 -15.99 20.25 -14.00
N SER A 181 -15.55 20.78 -15.15
CA SER A 181 -15.67 20.07 -16.43
C SER A 181 -14.91 18.75 -16.40
N LEU A 182 -13.68 18.75 -15.88
CA LEU A 182 -12.85 17.56 -15.79
C LEU A 182 -13.44 16.52 -14.84
N PHE A 183 -13.96 16.95 -13.68
CA PHE A 183 -14.65 16.09 -12.74
C PHE A 183 -15.84 15.37 -13.40
N GLY A 184 -16.67 16.11 -14.15
CA GLY A 184 -17.76 15.51 -14.90
C GLY A 184 -17.33 14.48 -15.95
N LYS A 185 -16.14 14.64 -16.56
CA LYS A 185 -15.59 13.64 -17.50
C LYS A 185 -15.10 12.37 -16.81
N LEU A 186 -14.62 12.48 -15.58
CA LEU A 186 -14.03 11.37 -14.82
C LEU A 186 -15.04 10.61 -13.96
N PHE A 187 -16.14 11.25 -13.56
CA PHE A 187 -17.13 10.69 -12.63
C PHE A 187 -18.55 10.73 -13.21
N ASN A 188 -18.77 10.08 -14.34
CA ASN A 188 -20.09 9.80 -14.94
C ASN A 188 -21.00 11.03 -15.12
N GLY A 189 -20.42 12.18 -15.50
CA GLY A 189 -21.17 13.42 -15.71
C GLY A 189 -21.67 14.10 -14.43
N ILE A 190 -21.21 13.68 -13.25
CA ILE A 190 -21.53 14.37 -11.99
C ILE A 190 -21.07 15.83 -12.08
N GLN A 191 -21.95 16.75 -11.69
CA GLN A 191 -21.68 18.19 -11.69
C GLN A 191 -21.60 18.69 -10.26
N VAL A 192 -20.51 19.37 -9.92
CA VAL A 192 -20.34 20.01 -8.61
C VAL A 192 -20.31 21.52 -8.81
N ALA A 193 -20.96 22.25 -7.91
CA ALA A 193 -20.93 23.71 -7.92
C ALA A 193 -19.47 24.21 -7.91
N PRO A 194 -19.06 25.16 -8.79
CA PRO A 194 -17.65 25.56 -8.92
C PRO A 194 -17.00 26.10 -7.64
N ASN A 195 -17.79 26.65 -6.72
CA ASN A 195 -17.33 27.15 -5.42
C ASN A 195 -17.28 26.08 -4.32
N LYS A 196 -17.65 24.84 -4.65
CA LYS A 196 -17.66 23.66 -3.76
C LYS A 196 -16.73 22.54 -4.23
N LEU A 197 -16.07 22.74 -5.37
CA LEU A 197 -15.05 21.87 -5.91
C LEU A 197 -13.74 22.64 -5.97
N SER A 198 -12.77 22.17 -5.21
CA SER A 198 -11.38 22.58 -5.33
C SER A 198 -10.55 21.46 -5.95
N ALA A 199 -9.37 21.78 -6.45
CA ALA A 199 -8.45 20.80 -7.02
C ALA A 199 -7.01 21.10 -6.64
N ILE A 200 -6.21 20.04 -6.50
CA ILE A 200 -4.75 20.08 -6.40
C ILE A 200 -4.22 19.11 -7.45
N PHE A 201 -3.17 19.47 -8.17
CA PHE A 201 -2.50 18.56 -9.08
C PHE A 201 -0.99 18.74 -9.00
N THR A 202 -0.28 17.64 -9.24
CA THR A 202 1.16 17.60 -9.48
C THR A 202 1.36 17.30 -10.97
N PRO A 203 2.61 17.25 -11.48
CA PRO A 203 2.85 16.78 -12.83
C PRO A 203 2.35 15.35 -13.11
N THR A 204 2.07 14.56 -12.07
CA THR A 204 1.70 13.15 -12.19
C THR A 204 0.33 12.80 -11.61
N GLN A 205 -0.22 13.61 -10.71
CA GLN A 205 -1.45 13.32 -9.95
C GLN A 205 -2.46 14.47 -9.98
N LEU A 206 -3.72 14.17 -9.71
CA LEU A 206 -4.81 15.12 -9.57
C LEU A 206 -5.74 14.70 -8.42
N TYR A 207 -6.03 15.61 -7.51
CA TYR A 207 -6.96 15.42 -6.40
C TYR A 207 -8.09 16.43 -6.51
N PHE A 208 -9.32 15.95 -6.46
CA PHE A 208 -10.52 16.76 -6.32
C PHE A 208 -10.93 16.83 -4.86
N CYS A 209 -11.06 18.04 -4.34
CA CYS A 209 -11.47 18.29 -2.96
C CYS A 209 -12.90 18.84 -2.98
N VAL A 210 -13.85 18.04 -2.51
CA VAL A 210 -15.28 18.40 -2.52
C VAL A 210 -15.71 18.80 -1.11
N ASP A 211 -16.36 19.95 -0.99
CA ASP A 211 -16.96 20.42 0.27
C ASP A 211 -18.28 19.68 0.54
N PHE A 212 -18.18 18.40 0.91
CA PHE A 212 -19.33 17.54 1.22
C PHE A 212 -20.03 18.02 2.51
N PRO A 213 -21.34 18.29 2.47
CA PRO A 213 -22.11 18.58 3.66
C PRO A 213 -22.43 17.29 4.43
N ASP A 214 -22.92 17.46 5.66
CA ASP A 214 -23.42 16.36 6.46
C ASP A 214 -24.55 15.61 5.72
N ALA A 215 -24.66 14.30 5.95
CA ALA A 215 -25.60 13.43 5.24
C ALA A 215 -27.07 13.87 5.39
N GLU A 216 -27.38 14.55 6.50
CA GLU A 216 -28.72 15.00 6.90
C GLU A 216 -29.10 16.38 6.34
N ASP A 217 -28.14 17.18 5.84
CA ASP A 217 -28.40 18.55 5.36
C ASP A 217 -28.83 18.58 3.88
N GLU A 218 -30.10 18.23 3.63
CA GLU A 218 -30.67 18.21 2.28
C GLU A 218 -30.54 19.55 1.53
N GLN A 219 -30.60 20.69 2.23
CA GLN A 219 -30.49 22.00 1.62
C GLN A 219 -29.07 22.27 1.14
N ALA A 220 -28.05 21.91 1.93
CA ALA A 220 -26.66 22.01 1.49
C ALA A 220 -26.36 21.09 0.31
N TRP A 221 -26.91 19.86 0.30
CA TRP A 221 -26.81 18.96 -0.86
C TRP A 221 -27.43 19.55 -2.13
N ALA A 222 -28.54 20.29 -2.01
CA ALA A 222 -29.16 21.00 -3.13
C ALA A 222 -28.34 22.15 -3.68
N GLY A 223 -27.49 22.77 -2.86
CA GLY A 223 -26.52 23.77 -3.29
C GLY A 223 -25.25 23.18 -3.92
N LEU A 224 -24.96 21.90 -3.69
CA LEU A 224 -23.72 21.24 -4.13
C LEU A 224 -23.80 20.71 -5.57
N THR A 225 -24.93 20.11 -5.96
CA THR A 225 -25.13 19.47 -7.26
C THR A 225 -26.60 19.58 -7.70
N PRO A 226 -26.90 19.63 -9.02
CA PRO A 226 -28.26 19.54 -9.54
C PRO A 226 -29.04 18.35 -8.98
N ALA A 227 -30.36 18.52 -8.81
CA ALA A 227 -31.25 17.55 -8.15
C ALA A 227 -31.25 16.17 -8.81
N ASP A 228 -31.14 16.11 -10.14
CA ASP A 228 -31.05 14.87 -10.93
C ASP A 228 -29.73 14.11 -10.75
N ARG A 229 -28.71 14.75 -10.15
CA ARG A 229 -27.37 14.19 -9.90
C ARG A 229 -27.00 14.03 -8.43
N GLN A 230 -27.89 14.42 -7.50
CA GLN A 230 -27.64 14.30 -6.07
C GLN A 230 -27.41 12.86 -5.61
N ALA A 231 -28.16 11.90 -6.16
CA ALA A 231 -28.00 10.49 -5.82
C ALA A 231 -26.60 9.98 -6.19
N ASP A 232 -26.13 10.33 -7.40
CA ASP A 232 -24.80 9.94 -7.89
C ASP A 232 -23.68 10.51 -7.00
N LEU A 233 -23.77 11.79 -6.61
CA LEU A 233 -22.76 12.42 -5.74
C LEU A 233 -22.82 11.90 -4.29
N LYS A 234 -24.01 11.61 -3.75
CA LYS A 234 -24.16 10.97 -2.44
C LYS A 234 -23.57 9.55 -2.45
N GLN A 235 -23.79 8.80 -3.52
CA GLN A 235 -23.18 7.48 -3.70
C GLN A 235 -21.65 7.59 -3.77
N LEU A 236 -21.12 8.57 -4.51
CA LEU A 236 -19.68 8.85 -4.54
C LEU A 236 -19.13 9.12 -3.13
N HIS A 237 -19.82 9.96 -2.35
CA HIS A 237 -19.44 10.28 -0.98
C HIS A 237 -19.47 9.04 -0.06
N GLN A 238 -20.50 8.21 -0.16
CA GLN A 238 -20.59 6.95 0.60
C GLN A 238 -19.44 6.00 0.23
N GLN A 239 -19.11 5.89 -1.06
CA GLN A 239 -18.00 5.07 -1.54
C GLN A 239 -16.64 5.54 -1.04
N LEU A 240 -16.48 6.82 -0.70
CA LEU A 240 -15.25 7.30 -0.06
C LEU A 240 -15.09 6.69 1.34
N ALA A 241 -16.17 6.64 2.12
CA ALA A 241 -16.17 6.10 3.49
C ALA A 241 -16.13 4.55 3.55
N ASP A 242 -16.71 3.86 2.58
CA ASP A 242 -16.83 2.40 2.62
C ASP A 242 -15.51 1.70 2.26
N PHE A 243 -15.00 0.81 3.10
CA PHE A 243 -13.87 -0.04 2.73
C PHE A 243 -14.31 -1.14 1.75
N SER A 244 -13.48 -1.41 0.73
CA SER A 244 -13.58 -2.61 -0.11
C SER A 244 -12.20 -3.04 -0.58
N PHE A 245 -11.91 -4.34 -0.61
CA PHE A 245 -10.68 -4.89 -1.17
C PHE A 245 -10.44 -4.44 -2.62
N GLN A 246 -11.51 -4.22 -3.39
CA GLN A 246 -11.40 -3.75 -4.78
C GLN A 246 -10.74 -2.37 -4.87
N LYS A 247 -10.72 -1.56 -3.79
CA LYS A 247 -9.99 -0.29 -3.75
C LYS A 247 -8.48 -0.48 -3.89
N PHE A 248 -7.92 -1.62 -3.47
CA PHE A 248 -6.49 -1.90 -3.63
C PHE A 248 -6.05 -1.99 -5.10
N LYS A 249 -6.96 -2.33 -6.05
CA LYS A 249 -6.66 -2.26 -7.51
C LYS A 249 -6.30 -0.85 -7.98
N ARG A 250 -6.68 0.16 -7.20
CA ARG A 250 -6.53 1.58 -7.52
C ARG A 250 -5.42 2.24 -6.70
N PHE A 251 -4.65 1.45 -5.93
CA PHE A 251 -3.45 1.93 -5.26
C PHE A 251 -2.63 2.80 -6.22
N PRO A 252 -2.17 3.98 -5.80
CA PRO A 252 -2.21 4.56 -4.46
C PRO A 252 -3.48 5.39 -4.16
N THR A 253 -4.21 5.81 -5.19
CA THR A 253 -5.46 6.55 -4.99
C THR A 253 -6.59 5.57 -4.70
N PHE A 254 -6.84 5.23 -3.42
CA PHE A 254 -7.96 4.37 -2.98
C PHE A 254 -9.38 4.96 -3.24
N GLY A 255 -9.46 5.97 -4.11
CA GLY A 255 -10.65 6.73 -4.42
C GLY A 255 -11.66 5.99 -5.31
N PRO A 256 -12.80 6.65 -5.55
CA PRO A 256 -13.98 6.03 -6.15
C PRO A 256 -13.96 6.06 -7.69
N CYS A 257 -12.86 6.45 -8.34
CA CYS A 257 -12.76 6.51 -9.79
C CYS A 257 -12.98 5.12 -10.41
N ASP A 258 -14.19 4.88 -10.90
CA ASP A 258 -14.55 3.68 -11.63
C ASP A 258 -14.19 3.86 -13.11
N PRO A 259 -13.31 3.01 -13.69
CA PRO A 259 -13.03 3.00 -15.12
C PRO A 259 -14.28 3.06 -16.02
N ALA A 260 -15.39 2.42 -15.60
CA ALA A 260 -16.64 2.41 -16.37
C ALA A 260 -17.38 3.76 -16.34
N GLY A 261 -17.10 4.62 -15.37
CA GLY A 261 -17.69 5.94 -15.23
C GLY A 261 -16.96 7.05 -16.00
N ILE A 262 -15.83 6.75 -16.64
CA ILE A 262 -15.04 7.73 -17.39
C ILE A 262 -15.61 7.91 -18.81
N ASP A 263 -15.76 9.15 -19.27
CA ASP A 263 -16.24 9.47 -20.62
C ASP A 263 -15.29 8.93 -21.70
N SER A 264 -15.72 7.86 -22.37
CA SER A 264 -14.95 7.19 -23.43
C SER A 264 -14.63 8.08 -24.63
N GLN A 265 -15.52 9.02 -25.00
CA GLN A 265 -15.26 9.95 -26.10
C GLN A 265 -14.17 10.96 -25.71
N TRP A 266 -14.21 11.44 -24.46
CA TRP A 266 -13.17 12.31 -23.93
C TRP A 266 -11.82 11.58 -23.82
N ILE A 267 -11.79 10.33 -23.37
CA ILE A 267 -10.57 9.53 -23.33
C ILE A 267 -9.98 9.33 -24.73
N GLN A 268 -10.82 9.08 -25.74
CA GLN A 268 -10.34 8.98 -27.11
C GLN A 268 -9.65 10.28 -27.56
N GLN A 269 -10.19 11.45 -27.20
CA GLN A 269 -9.58 12.75 -27.51
C GLN A 269 -8.22 12.93 -26.81
N VAL A 270 -8.09 12.48 -25.56
CA VAL A 270 -6.81 12.48 -24.83
C VAL A 270 -5.80 11.59 -25.56
N CYS A 271 -6.20 10.38 -25.96
CA CYS A 271 -5.35 9.44 -26.69
C CYS A 271 -4.90 10.00 -28.05
N ASP A 272 -5.83 10.57 -28.82
CA ASP A 272 -5.53 11.16 -30.13
C ASP A 272 -4.47 12.27 -30.00
N ARG A 273 -4.59 13.13 -28.97
CA ARG A 273 -3.59 14.17 -28.68
C ARG A 273 -2.22 13.57 -28.34
N LEU A 274 -2.19 12.59 -27.44
CA LEU A 274 -0.95 11.92 -27.03
C LEU A 274 -0.23 11.27 -28.22
N ASN A 275 -0.99 10.64 -29.12
CA ASN A 275 -0.48 9.90 -30.26
C ASN A 275 -0.01 10.82 -31.39
N VAL A 276 -0.65 11.96 -31.60
CA VAL A 276 -0.17 13.01 -32.53
C VAL A 276 1.17 13.58 -32.05
N ALA A 277 1.32 13.81 -30.74
CA ALA A 277 2.56 14.33 -30.16
C ALA A 277 3.72 13.31 -30.16
N ALA A 278 3.43 12.01 -30.23
CA ALA A 278 4.41 10.94 -30.02
C ALA A 278 5.37 10.64 -31.19
N GLN A 279 5.20 11.28 -32.36
CA GLN A 279 6.03 11.15 -33.59
C GLN A 279 6.94 9.90 -33.68
N GLY A 280 6.35 8.69 -33.74
CA GLY A 280 7.08 7.43 -33.91
C GLY A 280 7.18 6.52 -32.68
N GLY A 281 6.64 6.91 -31.53
CA GLY A 281 6.46 6.02 -30.36
C GLY A 281 5.30 5.02 -30.54
N GLN A 282 5.22 4.02 -29.64
CA GLN A 282 4.04 3.15 -29.56
C GLN A 282 2.79 3.98 -29.20
N PRO A 283 1.66 3.76 -29.89
CA PRO A 283 0.43 4.47 -29.60
C PRO A 283 -0.10 4.11 -28.21
N VAL A 284 -0.54 5.13 -27.47
CA VAL A 284 -1.24 4.97 -26.18
C VAL A 284 -2.70 4.65 -26.46
N SER A 285 -3.23 3.58 -25.86
CA SER A 285 -4.62 3.17 -26.00
C SER A 285 -5.53 3.84 -24.95
N PRO A 286 -6.86 3.93 -25.21
CA PRO A 286 -7.85 4.37 -24.24
C PRO A 286 -7.78 3.63 -22.89
N GLU A 287 -7.63 2.31 -22.93
CA GLU A 287 -7.56 1.46 -21.74
C GLU A 287 -6.32 1.80 -20.90
N ALA A 288 -5.18 2.03 -21.55
CA ALA A 288 -3.95 2.44 -20.87
C ALA A 288 -4.12 3.81 -20.17
N VAL A 289 -4.77 4.78 -20.82
CA VAL A 289 -5.07 6.08 -20.20
C VAL A 289 -6.02 5.92 -19.01
N ILE A 290 -7.10 5.16 -19.17
CA ILE A 290 -8.07 4.89 -18.10
C ILE A 290 -7.40 4.25 -16.89
N GLN A 291 -6.59 3.21 -17.10
CA GLN A 291 -5.86 2.53 -16.02
C GLN A 291 -4.95 3.51 -15.26
N ARG A 292 -4.21 4.37 -15.98
CA ARG A 292 -3.32 5.36 -15.37
C ARG A 292 -4.06 6.43 -14.58
N LEU A 293 -5.17 6.93 -15.11
CA LEU A 293 -6.00 7.92 -14.42
C LEU A 293 -6.67 7.34 -13.18
N SER A 294 -7.11 6.08 -13.22
CA SER A 294 -7.73 5.42 -12.07
C SER A 294 -6.81 5.27 -10.84
N LYS A 295 -5.49 5.41 -11.04
CA LYS A 295 -4.44 5.34 -9.99
C LYS A 295 -3.82 6.69 -9.66
N SER A 296 -4.18 7.74 -10.41
CA SER A 296 -3.54 9.07 -10.29
C SER A 296 -4.56 10.18 -10.06
N VAL A 297 -5.86 9.85 -10.01
CA VAL A 297 -6.95 10.78 -9.73
C VAL A 297 -7.63 10.39 -8.41
N GLY A 298 -7.50 11.24 -7.40
CA GLY A 298 -8.16 11.11 -6.10
C GLY A 298 -9.37 12.02 -5.95
N VAL A 299 -10.31 11.63 -5.08
CA VAL A 299 -11.37 12.50 -4.57
C VAL A 299 -11.32 12.47 -3.04
N LEU A 300 -11.30 13.63 -2.42
CA LEU A 300 -11.22 13.79 -0.97
C LEU A 300 -12.33 14.75 -0.50
N PRO A 301 -12.91 14.54 0.70
CA PRO A 301 -13.61 15.61 1.39
C PRO A 301 -12.64 16.77 1.64
N GLN A 302 -13.04 18.00 1.30
CA GLN A 302 -12.16 19.16 1.39
C GLN A 302 -11.67 19.42 2.82
N LYS A 303 -12.52 19.14 3.83
CA LYS A 303 -12.17 19.28 5.25
C LYS A 303 -11.04 18.34 5.70
N ASP A 304 -10.86 17.23 4.99
CA ASP A 304 -9.89 16.18 5.31
C ASP A 304 -8.67 16.22 4.36
N ALA A 305 -8.64 17.13 3.39
CA ALA A 305 -7.63 17.13 2.32
C ALA A 305 -6.19 17.17 2.86
N GLU A 306 -5.88 18.08 3.79
CA GLU A 306 -4.52 18.21 4.34
C GLU A 306 -4.07 16.96 5.13
N MET A 307 -5.00 16.15 5.63
CA MET A 307 -4.69 14.89 6.30
C MET A 307 -4.12 13.84 5.34
N PHE A 308 -4.55 13.86 4.07
CA PHE A 308 -4.20 12.83 3.09
C PHE A 308 -3.18 13.28 2.05
N LEU A 309 -3.08 14.59 1.75
CA LEU A 309 -2.26 15.06 0.63
C LEU A 309 -0.78 14.70 0.79
N VAL A 310 -0.19 14.89 1.98
CA VAL A 310 1.21 14.49 2.21
C VAL A 310 1.35 12.97 2.16
N HIS A 311 0.47 12.26 2.85
CA HIS A 311 0.42 10.80 2.90
C HIS A 311 0.38 10.18 1.50
N ASP A 312 -0.55 10.60 0.65
CA ASP A 312 -0.74 9.97 -0.65
C ASP A 312 0.30 10.43 -1.67
N ILE A 313 0.60 11.74 -1.74
CA ILE A 313 1.51 12.30 -2.75
C ILE A 313 2.96 11.95 -2.43
N TRP A 314 3.38 12.15 -1.18
CA TRP A 314 4.77 11.92 -0.74
C TRP A 314 4.99 10.53 -0.14
N GLY A 315 3.96 9.91 0.43
CA GLY A 315 4.06 8.59 1.05
C GLY A 315 3.82 7.44 0.07
N HIS A 316 2.76 7.48 -0.74
CA HIS A 316 2.39 6.34 -1.60
C HIS A 316 2.69 6.48 -3.09
N TYR A 317 2.57 7.67 -3.68
CA TYR A 317 2.49 7.74 -5.14
C TYR A 317 3.74 7.26 -5.88
N TRP A 318 4.92 7.51 -5.32
CA TRP A 318 6.16 6.98 -5.86
C TRP A 318 6.28 5.45 -5.71
N GLN A 319 5.63 4.85 -4.71
CA GLN A 319 5.63 3.39 -4.52
C GLN A 319 5.00 2.70 -5.74
N LEU A 320 3.98 3.32 -6.35
CA LEU A 320 3.39 2.84 -7.61
C LEU A 320 4.42 2.71 -8.74
N LEU A 321 5.35 3.65 -8.82
CA LEU A 321 6.27 3.76 -9.95
C LEU A 321 7.61 3.05 -9.70
N PHE A 322 8.05 2.94 -8.44
CA PHE A 322 9.42 2.52 -8.11
C PHE A 322 9.53 1.07 -7.64
N SER A 323 8.42 0.47 -7.21
CA SER A 323 8.39 -0.86 -6.60
C SER A 323 7.36 -1.79 -7.23
N GLN A 324 7.34 -3.04 -6.79
CA GLN A 324 6.32 -4.03 -7.16
C GLN A 324 4.97 -3.82 -6.45
N PHE A 325 4.82 -2.77 -5.64
CA PHE A 325 3.64 -2.57 -4.78
C PHE A 325 2.36 -2.53 -5.61
N GLU A 326 2.39 -1.96 -6.83
CA GLU A 326 1.24 -2.00 -7.74
C GLU A 326 0.68 -3.42 -7.94
N GLY A 327 1.56 -4.39 -8.19
CA GLY A 327 1.21 -5.79 -8.40
C GLY A 327 0.73 -6.46 -7.12
N ASP A 328 1.38 -6.19 -6.00
CA ASP A 328 1.01 -6.72 -4.70
C ASP A 328 -0.37 -6.23 -4.26
N TYR A 329 -0.64 -4.93 -4.38
CA TYR A 329 -1.94 -4.34 -4.08
C TYR A 329 -3.04 -4.82 -5.04
N ALA A 330 -2.73 -5.00 -6.32
CA ALA A 330 -3.67 -5.60 -7.27
C ALA A 330 -4.04 -7.04 -6.87
N THR A 331 -3.06 -7.82 -6.41
CA THR A 331 -3.27 -9.20 -5.93
C THR A 331 -4.03 -9.21 -4.60
N LEU A 332 -3.73 -8.27 -3.71
CA LEU A 332 -4.43 -8.09 -2.43
C LEU A 332 -5.93 -7.80 -2.65
N ALA A 333 -6.28 -7.10 -3.72
CA ALA A 333 -7.68 -6.82 -4.06
C ALA A 333 -8.50 -8.07 -4.40
N ASP A 334 -7.84 -9.13 -4.88
CA ASP A 334 -8.46 -10.40 -5.20
C ASP A 334 -8.44 -11.36 -3.99
N CYS A 335 -7.69 -11.05 -2.92
CA CYS A 335 -7.63 -11.87 -1.71
C CYS A 335 -8.95 -11.94 -0.93
N GLY A 336 -9.94 -11.11 -1.27
CA GLY A 336 -11.31 -11.19 -0.74
C GLY A 336 -12.23 -12.13 -1.52
N GLU A 337 -11.79 -12.69 -2.64
CA GLU A 337 -12.59 -13.60 -3.47
C GLU A 337 -12.52 -15.05 -2.96
N ALA A 338 -13.58 -15.82 -3.23
CA ALA A 338 -13.65 -17.23 -2.83
C ALA A 338 -12.57 -18.09 -3.49
N LEU A 339 -12.07 -19.10 -2.75
CA LEU A 339 -11.03 -20.02 -3.19
C LEU A 339 -11.32 -20.66 -4.56
N ARG A 340 -10.35 -20.59 -5.48
CA ARG A 340 -10.46 -21.11 -6.86
C ARG A 340 -9.65 -22.38 -7.05
N ILE A 341 -10.09 -23.26 -7.97
CA ILE A 341 -9.37 -24.52 -8.24
C ILE A 341 -7.96 -24.32 -8.84
N GLN A 342 -7.71 -23.16 -9.48
CA GLN A 342 -6.42 -22.81 -10.09
C GLN A 342 -5.49 -22.06 -9.13
N GLU A 343 -5.97 -21.70 -7.94
CA GLU A 343 -5.16 -21.03 -6.94
C GLU A 343 -4.00 -21.92 -6.53
N THR A 344 -2.80 -21.35 -6.43
CA THR A 344 -1.54 -22.10 -6.36
C THR A 344 -0.74 -21.70 -5.13
N ALA A 345 -0.60 -22.64 -4.21
CA ALA A 345 0.27 -22.52 -3.05
C ALA A 345 1.71 -22.83 -3.43
N TYR A 346 2.65 -21.89 -3.23
CA TYR A 346 4.09 -22.19 -3.33
C TYR A 346 4.57 -22.79 -2.02
N THR A 347 4.77 -24.11 -2.01
CA THR A 347 5.21 -24.88 -0.84
C THR A 347 6.69 -25.23 -0.92
N SER A 348 7.28 -25.75 0.16
CA SER A 348 8.65 -26.27 0.16
C SER A 348 8.85 -27.47 -0.77
N GLU A 349 7.78 -28.18 -1.13
CA GLU A 349 7.81 -29.32 -2.06
C GLU A 349 7.51 -28.91 -3.51
N GLY A 350 7.24 -27.62 -3.74
CA GLY A 350 6.89 -27.04 -5.04
C GLY A 350 5.50 -26.43 -5.07
N PRO A 351 5.07 -25.90 -6.23
CA PRO A 351 3.74 -25.34 -6.41
C PRO A 351 2.67 -26.45 -6.31
N LEU A 352 1.59 -26.15 -5.60
CA LEU A 352 0.45 -27.05 -5.38
C LEU A 352 -0.85 -26.29 -5.64
N THR A 353 -1.65 -26.75 -6.59
CA THR A 353 -2.94 -26.12 -6.90
C THR A 353 -4.07 -26.62 -5.99
N CYS A 354 -5.09 -25.80 -5.75
CA CYS A 354 -6.27 -26.20 -4.97
C CYS A 354 -6.97 -27.44 -5.57
N ARG A 355 -6.95 -27.59 -6.91
CA ARG A 355 -7.47 -28.78 -7.58
C ARG A 355 -6.77 -30.07 -7.12
N GLU A 356 -5.46 -30.03 -6.92
CA GLU A 356 -4.65 -31.19 -6.57
C GLU A 356 -4.90 -31.72 -5.15
N LEU A 357 -5.71 -31.01 -4.37
CA LEU A 357 -6.19 -31.46 -3.07
C LEU A 357 -7.26 -32.55 -3.19
N PHE A 358 -7.95 -32.63 -4.33
CA PHE A 358 -9.11 -33.49 -4.52
C PHE A 358 -8.80 -34.71 -5.41
N HIS A 359 -9.19 -35.89 -4.94
CA HIS A 359 -9.08 -37.15 -5.67
C HIS A 359 -10.46 -37.63 -6.10
N PHE A 360 -10.60 -37.97 -7.39
CA PHE A 360 -11.85 -38.45 -7.96
C PHE A 360 -11.75 -39.94 -8.29
N GLU A 361 -12.52 -40.76 -7.59
CA GLU A 361 -12.65 -42.21 -7.85
C GLU A 361 -14.11 -42.53 -8.19
N GLY A 362 -14.46 -42.38 -9.47
CA GLY A 362 -15.84 -42.48 -9.91
C GLY A 362 -16.72 -41.42 -9.24
N VAL A 363 -17.73 -41.85 -8.47
CA VAL A 363 -18.62 -40.94 -7.73
C VAL A 363 -18.06 -40.50 -6.38
N THR A 364 -16.99 -41.14 -5.91
CA THR A 364 -16.34 -40.79 -4.64
C THR A 364 -15.36 -39.65 -4.88
N VAL A 365 -15.35 -38.69 -3.96
CA VAL A 365 -14.38 -37.60 -3.91
C VAL A 365 -13.77 -37.60 -2.53
N SER A 366 -12.45 -37.53 -2.43
CA SER A 366 -11.71 -37.40 -1.17
C SER A 366 -10.72 -36.25 -1.23
N VAL A 367 -10.34 -35.72 -0.06
CA VAL A 367 -9.28 -34.71 0.09
C VAL A 367 -8.02 -35.39 0.60
N ASP A 368 -6.87 -35.01 0.06
CA ASP A 368 -5.56 -35.37 0.62
C ASP A 368 -5.22 -34.44 1.79
N PRO A 369 -5.19 -34.92 3.04
CA PRO A 369 -5.03 -34.05 4.19
C PRO A 369 -3.66 -33.39 4.28
N ASP A 370 -2.59 -34.08 3.88
CA ASP A 370 -1.23 -33.56 4.01
C ASP A 370 -1.00 -32.46 2.97
N ARG A 371 -1.46 -32.69 1.74
CA ARG A 371 -1.47 -31.66 0.69
C ARG A 371 -2.35 -30.47 1.08
N ALA A 372 -3.51 -30.70 1.69
CA ALA A 372 -4.38 -29.62 2.15
C ALA A 372 -3.69 -28.72 3.18
N ARG A 373 -2.96 -29.30 4.15
CA ARG A 373 -2.17 -28.51 5.11
C ARG A 373 -1.06 -27.72 4.44
N GLN A 374 -0.27 -28.37 3.58
CA GLN A 374 0.80 -27.69 2.83
C GLN A 374 0.25 -26.54 1.99
N PHE A 375 -0.87 -26.77 1.30
CA PHE A 375 -1.56 -25.74 0.52
C PHE A 375 -2.00 -24.58 1.41
N PHE A 376 -2.66 -24.86 2.53
CA PHE A 376 -3.11 -23.83 3.47
C PHE A 376 -1.94 -22.96 3.93
N HIS A 377 -0.87 -23.55 4.45
CA HIS A 377 0.29 -22.77 4.92
C HIS A 377 0.98 -21.99 3.78
N GLY A 378 1.07 -22.57 2.58
CA GLY A 378 1.63 -21.90 1.41
C GLY A 378 0.79 -20.70 0.94
N GLU A 379 -0.53 -20.83 0.93
CA GLU A 379 -1.46 -19.73 0.64
C GLU A 379 -1.41 -18.64 1.71
N VAL A 380 -1.47 -19.02 2.98
CA VAL A 380 -1.38 -18.06 4.10
C VAL A 380 -0.08 -17.28 4.01
N ARG A 381 1.06 -17.94 3.76
CA ARG A 381 2.35 -17.27 3.59
C ARG A 381 2.34 -16.25 2.46
N GLN A 382 1.82 -16.60 1.29
CA GLN A 382 1.73 -15.67 0.15
C GLN A 382 0.87 -14.46 0.48
N ARG A 383 -0.33 -14.70 1.00
CA ARG A 383 -1.27 -13.62 1.36
C ARG A 383 -0.71 -12.72 2.45
N LEU A 384 0.04 -13.27 3.41
CA LEU A 384 0.77 -12.49 4.41
C LEU A 384 1.89 -11.65 3.79
N GLY A 385 2.58 -12.14 2.76
CA GLY A 385 3.54 -11.33 2.00
C GLY A 385 2.89 -10.07 1.42
N LEU A 386 1.69 -10.20 0.83
CA LEU A 386 0.91 -9.07 0.31
C LEU A 386 0.47 -8.10 1.42
N LEU A 387 0.05 -8.64 2.57
CA LEU A 387 -0.24 -7.84 3.77
C LEU A 387 0.99 -7.05 4.22
N PHE A 388 2.17 -7.67 4.24
CA PHE A 388 3.39 -7.00 4.69
C PHE A 388 3.78 -5.87 3.74
N THR A 389 3.62 -6.04 2.42
CA THR A 389 3.77 -4.95 1.47
C THR A 389 2.86 -3.77 1.83
N HIS A 390 1.59 -4.03 2.14
CA HIS A 390 0.67 -2.97 2.56
C HIS A 390 1.11 -2.28 3.85
N LEU A 391 1.40 -3.04 4.91
CA LEU A 391 1.83 -2.49 6.20
C LEU A 391 3.11 -1.64 6.07
N LEU A 392 4.06 -2.07 5.23
CA LEU A 392 5.26 -1.30 4.94
C LEU A 392 4.93 -0.04 4.13
N GLY A 393 3.99 -0.11 3.19
CA GLY A 393 3.53 1.04 2.42
C GLY A 393 2.95 2.14 3.29
N GLU A 394 2.03 1.80 4.19
CA GLU A 394 1.42 2.73 5.16
C GLU A 394 2.46 3.29 6.13
N LEU A 395 3.33 2.42 6.67
CA LEU A 395 4.39 2.84 7.59
C LEU A 395 5.37 3.83 6.93
N VAL A 396 5.69 3.66 5.65
CA VAL A 396 6.54 4.61 4.92
C VAL A 396 5.81 5.92 4.62
N ALA A 397 4.49 5.88 4.42
CA ALA A 397 3.67 7.08 4.28
C ALA A 397 3.58 7.87 5.60
N ASP A 398 3.44 7.19 6.74
CA ASP A 398 3.55 7.80 8.08
C ASP A 398 4.88 8.54 8.27
N ILE A 399 6.00 7.95 7.83
CA ILE A 399 7.32 8.60 7.92
C ILE A 399 7.35 9.88 7.09
N ALA A 400 6.71 9.88 5.91
CA ALA A 400 6.61 11.08 5.07
C ALA A 400 5.81 12.19 5.76
N GLU A 401 4.70 11.87 6.44
CA GLU A 401 3.96 12.81 7.28
C GLU A 401 4.82 13.35 8.44
N PHE A 402 5.51 12.46 9.15
CA PHE A 402 6.36 12.86 10.26
C PHE A 402 7.50 13.77 9.79
N LYS A 403 8.06 13.56 8.59
CA LYS A 403 9.06 14.46 8.00
C LYS A 403 8.57 15.90 7.97
N PHE A 404 7.31 16.12 7.60
CA PHE A 404 6.71 17.44 7.56
C PHE A 404 6.71 18.08 8.96
N VAL A 405 6.23 17.33 9.96
CA VAL A 405 6.17 17.78 11.36
C VAL A 405 7.57 18.09 11.89
N TRP A 406 8.54 17.20 11.64
CA TRP A 406 9.92 17.32 12.07
C TRP A 406 10.62 18.56 11.48
N THR A 407 10.43 18.79 10.18
CA THR A 407 11.08 19.91 9.47
C THR A 407 10.35 21.24 9.65
N ASN A 408 9.08 21.21 10.05
CA ASN A 408 8.24 22.39 10.29
C ASN A 408 7.50 22.32 11.63
N PRO A 409 8.19 22.30 12.79
CA PRO A 409 7.56 22.08 14.10
C PRO A 409 6.52 23.15 14.46
N ASN A 410 6.72 24.40 14.00
CA ASN A 410 5.75 25.48 14.22
C ASN A 410 4.48 25.35 13.36
N ALA A 411 4.51 24.49 12.34
CA ALA A 411 3.41 24.22 11.41
C ALA A 411 2.81 22.83 11.58
N ALA A 412 3.22 22.06 12.61
CA ALA A 412 2.72 20.70 12.83
C ALA A 412 1.18 20.62 12.89
N HIS A 413 0.54 21.64 13.44
CA HIS A 413 -0.93 21.75 13.52
C HIS A 413 -1.65 21.88 12.15
N GLU A 414 -0.90 22.16 11.07
CA GLU A 414 -1.43 22.25 9.71
C GLU A 414 -1.57 20.88 9.04
N LEU A 415 -0.94 19.84 9.60
CA LEU A 415 -1.08 18.44 9.17
C LEU A 415 -1.87 17.67 10.23
N PRO A 416 -3.21 17.58 10.11
CA PRO A 416 -4.00 16.70 10.94
C PRO A 416 -3.55 15.25 10.74
N SER A 417 -3.49 14.46 11.81
CA SER A 417 -3.19 13.03 11.73
C SER A 417 -4.31 12.23 12.40
N THR A 418 -4.58 11.04 11.86
CA THR A 418 -5.50 10.07 12.46
C THR A 418 -4.86 9.31 13.62
N SER A 419 -3.52 9.30 13.71
CA SER A 419 -2.77 8.66 14.78
C SER A 419 -2.82 9.45 16.08
N ALA A 420 -2.78 8.75 17.21
CA ALA A 420 -2.48 9.34 18.50
C ALA A 420 -0.99 9.70 18.68
N PHE A 421 -0.11 9.35 17.74
CA PHE A 421 1.35 9.36 17.83
C PHE A 421 2.06 10.29 16.84
N THR A 422 1.62 11.54 16.74
CA THR A 422 2.24 12.56 15.87
C THR A 422 3.70 12.88 16.18
N ASP A 423 4.23 12.42 17.32
CA ASP A 423 5.59 12.73 17.80
C ASP A 423 6.64 11.71 17.34
N TYR A 424 6.25 10.67 16.60
CA TYR A 424 7.16 9.63 16.12
C TYR A 424 7.01 9.38 14.61
N PRO A 425 8.09 8.99 13.92
CA PRO A 425 8.05 8.61 12.50
C PRO A 425 7.04 7.53 12.14
N THR A 426 6.83 6.55 13.03
CA THR A 426 5.92 5.44 12.77
C THR A 426 4.82 5.35 13.84
N ASN A 427 3.58 5.14 13.41
CA ASN A 427 2.40 5.15 14.28
C ASN A 427 2.00 3.73 14.73
N LEU A 428 2.41 3.32 15.94
CA LEU A 428 2.12 1.97 16.47
C LEU A 428 0.61 1.64 16.52
N ASP A 429 -0.24 2.63 16.80
CA ASP A 429 -1.69 2.43 16.89
C ASP A 429 -2.30 2.11 15.53
N LEU A 430 -1.90 2.85 14.49
CA LEU A 430 -2.30 2.60 13.11
C LEU A 430 -1.74 1.27 12.61
N THR A 431 -0.45 1.00 12.82
CA THR A 431 0.16 -0.27 12.39
C THR A 431 -0.53 -1.49 13.04
N LEU A 432 -0.90 -1.42 14.32
CA LEU A 432 -1.66 -2.49 14.98
C LEU A 432 -3.11 -2.56 14.48
N ALA A 433 -3.72 -1.42 14.18
CA ALA A 433 -5.05 -1.34 13.57
C ALA A 433 -5.08 -2.03 12.21
N ASP A 434 -4.14 -1.70 11.34
CA ASP A 434 -4.05 -2.23 9.97
C ASP A 434 -3.75 -3.72 9.98
N LEU A 435 -2.84 -4.16 10.87
CA LEU A 435 -2.58 -5.57 11.07
C LEU A 435 -3.85 -6.30 11.52
N ASP A 436 -4.55 -5.82 12.55
CA ASP A 436 -5.78 -6.45 13.03
C ASP A 436 -6.87 -6.52 11.96
N PHE A 437 -7.02 -5.41 11.24
CA PHE A 437 -8.02 -5.25 10.21
C PHE A 437 -7.79 -6.18 9.03
N LEU A 438 -6.56 -6.25 8.51
CA LEU A 438 -6.27 -7.01 7.30
C LEU A 438 -5.94 -8.47 7.56
N PHE A 439 -5.28 -8.81 8.68
CA PHE A 439 -4.79 -10.17 8.92
C PHE A 439 -5.92 -11.19 8.82
N LEU A 440 -7.05 -10.97 9.49
CA LEU A 440 -8.19 -11.89 9.36
C LEU A 440 -8.78 -11.86 7.94
N ARG A 441 -8.91 -10.68 7.36
CA ARG A 441 -9.62 -10.49 6.09
C ARG A 441 -8.89 -11.14 4.91
N ILE A 442 -7.56 -11.11 4.87
CA ILE A 442 -6.80 -11.79 3.81
C ILE A 442 -6.91 -13.32 3.93
N LEU A 443 -7.13 -13.85 5.14
CA LEU A 443 -7.28 -15.29 5.36
C LEU A 443 -8.73 -15.74 5.22
N GLN A 444 -9.68 -14.82 5.34
CA GLN A 444 -11.12 -15.10 5.40
C GLN A 444 -11.60 -16.00 4.25
N PRO A 445 -11.19 -15.85 2.98
CA PRO A 445 -11.67 -16.77 1.94
C PRO A 445 -11.13 -18.20 2.00
N LEU A 446 -10.03 -18.42 2.73
CA LEU A 446 -9.59 -19.78 3.07
C LEU A 446 -10.50 -20.35 4.17
N LEU A 447 -11.02 -19.53 5.07
CA LEU A 447 -11.84 -19.95 6.21
C LEU A 447 -13.34 -20.00 5.89
N GLU A 448 -13.83 -19.25 4.91
CA GLU A 448 -15.25 -19.14 4.56
C GLU A 448 -15.60 -19.98 3.32
N LEU A 449 -15.22 -21.26 3.36
CA LEU A 449 -15.65 -22.21 2.33
C LEU A 449 -17.17 -22.41 2.43
N GLN A 450 -17.90 -21.84 1.47
CA GLN A 450 -19.36 -21.92 1.43
C GLN A 450 -19.83 -23.38 1.28
N ILE A 451 -20.42 -23.91 2.34
CA ILE A 451 -21.03 -25.25 2.36
C ILE A 451 -22.54 -25.06 2.53
N SER A 452 -23.27 -25.04 1.43
CA SER A 452 -24.73 -24.98 1.42
C SER A 452 -25.31 -26.32 0.94
N PRO A 453 -26.38 -26.85 1.55
CA PRO A 453 -27.08 -28.00 1.01
C PRO A 453 -27.84 -27.66 -0.29
N MET A 454 -28.21 -26.39 -0.50
CA MET A 454 -29.08 -25.94 -1.59
C MET A 454 -28.30 -25.28 -2.74
N GLU A 455 -27.24 -24.57 -2.41
CA GLU A 455 -26.46 -23.77 -3.36
C GLU A 455 -25.08 -24.38 -3.55
N ALA A 456 -24.59 -24.38 -4.79
CA ALA A 456 -23.23 -24.81 -5.10
C ALA A 456 -22.28 -23.63 -4.93
N SER A 457 -21.18 -23.83 -4.22
CA SER A 457 -20.14 -22.80 -4.13
C SER A 457 -19.40 -22.65 -5.47
N PRO A 458 -18.67 -21.54 -5.69
CA PRO A 458 -17.81 -21.38 -6.85
C PRO A 458 -16.80 -22.54 -7.00
N LEU A 459 -16.19 -22.96 -5.88
CA LEU A 459 -15.26 -24.09 -5.84
C LEU A 459 -15.94 -25.41 -6.24
N GLU A 460 -17.12 -25.70 -5.68
CA GLU A 460 -17.90 -26.89 -6.04
C GLU A 460 -18.24 -26.91 -7.52
N THR A 461 -18.71 -25.78 -8.06
CA THR A 461 -19.09 -25.66 -9.48
C THR A 461 -17.89 -25.92 -10.38
N ALA A 462 -16.73 -25.35 -10.05
CA ALA A 462 -15.50 -25.53 -10.82
C ALA A 462 -14.98 -26.98 -10.76
N LEU A 463 -15.02 -27.63 -9.58
CA LEU A 463 -14.62 -29.03 -9.42
C LEU A 463 -15.56 -30.00 -10.16
N LEU A 464 -16.87 -29.75 -10.17
CA LEU A 464 -17.84 -30.54 -10.94
C LEU A 464 -17.62 -30.43 -12.45
N ALA A 465 -17.23 -29.25 -12.94
CA ALA A 465 -17.01 -29.00 -14.36
C ALA A 465 -15.85 -29.84 -14.94
N ILE A 466 -14.88 -30.21 -14.10
CA ILE A 466 -13.69 -31.00 -14.48
C ILE A 466 -13.72 -32.43 -13.92
N ALA A 467 -14.81 -32.83 -13.29
CA ALA A 467 -14.97 -34.21 -12.86
C ALA A 467 -14.90 -35.14 -14.09
N PRO A 468 -14.38 -36.38 -13.96
CA PRO A 468 -14.41 -37.35 -15.06
C PRO A 468 -15.86 -37.80 -15.31
N VAL A 469 -16.54 -37.18 -16.28
CA VAL A 469 -18.02 -37.17 -16.46
C VAL A 469 -18.55 -38.15 -17.52
N GLN A 470 -17.79 -39.13 -18.02
CA GLN A 470 -18.32 -39.97 -19.11
C GLN A 470 -19.52 -40.84 -18.64
N GLN A 471 -20.72 -40.46 -19.11
CA GLN A 471 -22.02 -41.15 -19.02
C GLN A 471 -22.50 -41.54 -17.61
N ARG A 472 -22.73 -40.56 -16.72
CA ARG A 472 -23.34 -40.81 -15.41
C ARG A 472 -24.87 -40.72 -15.43
N SER A 473 -25.54 -41.63 -14.71
CA SER A 473 -26.98 -41.51 -14.43
C SER A 473 -27.27 -40.31 -13.50
N SER A 474 -28.51 -39.83 -13.48
CA SER A 474 -28.92 -38.74 -12.56
C SER A 474 -28.62 -39.08 -11.10
N GLU A 475 -28.71 -40.35 -10.71
CA GLU A 475 -28.38 -40.82 -9.37
C GLU A 475 -26.87 -40.72 -9.08
N GLN A 476 -26.03 -41.12 -10.03
CA GLN A 476 -24.57 -41.01 -9.91
C GLN A 476 -24.10 -39.55 -9.84
N TRP A 477 -24.80 -38.64 -10.54
CA TRP A 477 -24.54 -37.21 -10.46
C TRP A 477 -24.89 -36.64 -9.08
N LEU A 478 -26.05 -37.03 -8.52
CA LEU A 478 -26.44 -36.63 -7.18
C LEU A 478 -25.44 -37.14 -6.12
N ARG A 479 -25.04 -38.41 -6.22
CA ARG A 479 -24.02 -38.99 -5.31
C ARG A 479 -22.69 -38.26 -5.42
N LEU A 480 -22.23 -37.92 -6.63
CA LEU A 480 -21.01 -37.13 -6.83
C LEU A 480 -21.10 -35.78 -6.13
N LYS A 481 -22.21 -35.05 -6.30
CA LYS A 481 -22.42 -33.75 -5.64
C LYS A 481 -22.36 -33.85 -4.11
N VAL A 482 -23.03 -34.86 -3.54
CA VAL A 482 -23.01 -35.10 -2.09
C VAL A 482 -21.59 -35.41 -1.61
N ASN A 483 -20.88 -36.31 -2.28
CA ASN A 483 -19.52 -36.67 -1.93
C ASN A 483 -18.54 -35.50 -2.08
N LEU A 484 -18.72 -34.65 -3.10
CA LEU A 484 -17.92 -33.44 -3.27
C LEU A 484 -18.17 -32.43 -2.15
N LYS A 485 -19.43 -32.22 -1.75
CA LYS A 485 -19.74 -31.35 -0.60
C LYS A 485 -19.13 -31.89 0.69
N GLN A 486 -19.12 -33.20 0.89
CA GLN A 486 -18.46 -33.85 2.01
C GLN A 486 -16.94 -33.60 1.98
N ALA A 487 -16.30 -33.78 0.82
CA ALA A 487 -14.87 -33.48 0.63
C ALA A 487 -14.54 -32.00 0.90
N ILE A 488 -15.35 -31.05 0.41
CA ILE A 488 -15.16 -29.62 0.71
C ILE A 488 -15.34 -29.33 2.20
N ALA A 489 -16.27 -30.01 2.88
CA ALA A 489 -16.42 -29.90 4.33
C ALA A 489 -15.21 -30.44 5.10
N GLU A 490 -14.59 -31.53 4.64
CA GLU A 490 -13.34 -32.05 5.20
C GLU A 490 -12.18 -31.08 4.99
N LEU A 491 -12.04 -30.50 3.79
CA LEU A 491 -11.06 -29.45 3.53
C LEU A 491 -11.22 -28.27 4.50
N HIS A 492 -12.47 -27.80 4.67
CA HIS A 492 -12.79 -26.70 5.58
C HIS A 492 -12.40 -27.02 7.03
N GLN A 493 -12.66 -28.25 7.49
CA GLN A 493 -12.25 -28.68 8.84
C GLN A 493 -10.73 -28.68 9.02
N ILE A 494 -9.98 -29.12 8.00
CA ILE A 494 -8.50 -29.06 8.01
C ILE A 494 -8.05 -27.59 8.12
N PHE A 495 -8.56 -26.71 7.27
CA PHE A 495 -8.17 -25.30 7.28
C PHE A 495 -8.51 -24.61 8.61
N LEU A 496 -9.68 -24.87 9.20
CA LEU A 496 -10.05 -24.35 10.51
C LEU A 496 -9.14 -24.86 11.63
N ALA A 497 -8.71 -26.13 11.56
CA ALA A 497 -7.80 -26.71 12.54
C ALA A 497 -6.42 -26.04 12.47
N GLU A 498 -5.86 -25.89 11.26
CA GLU A 498 -4.58 -25.22 11.06
C GLU A 498 -4.64 -23.73 11.45
N TYR A 499 -5.73 -23.05 11.07
CA TYR A 499 -5.98 -21.66 11.49
C TYR A 499 -6.01 -21.51 13.02
N SER A 500 -6.78 -22.37 13.69
CA SER A 500 -6.91 -22.33 15.15
C SER A 500 -5.60 -22.64 15.87
N ALA A 501 -4.74 -23.47 15.28
CA ALA A 501 -3.48 -23.87 15.86
C ALA A 501 -2.38 -22.80 15.72
N ALA A 502 -2.28 -22.14 14.55
CA ALA A 502 -1.11 -21.32 14.22
C ALA A 502 -1.41 -19.84 13.90
N TYR A 503 -2.66 -19.49 13.59
CA TYR A 503 -3.00 -18.20 12.96
C TYR A 503 -4.06 -17.39 13.71
N LEU A 504 -4.42 -17.78 14.93
CA LEU A 504 -5.33 -16.97 15.73
C LEU A 504 -4.72 -15.58 16.00
N PRO A 505 -5.47 -14.48 15.77
CA PRO A 505 -4.99 -13.11 15.96
C PRO A 505 -4.95 -12.75 17.44
N THR A 506 -4.01 -13.35 18.17
CA THR A 506 -3.82 -13.19 19.60
C THR A 506 -2.37 -12.88 19.91
N LEU A 507 -2.18 -11.93 20.83
CA LEU A 507 -0.86 -11.59 21.39
C LEU A 507 -0.57 -12.36 22.69
N ALA A 508 -1.47 -13.24 23.11
CA ALA A 508 -1.37 -13.93 24.40
C ALA A 508 -0.48 -15.19 24.35
N THR A 509 -0.29 -15.79 23.18
CA THR A 509 0.47 -17.04 23.00
C THR A 509 1.80 -16.76 22.32
N GLU A 510 2.88 -17.39 22.80
CA GLU A 510 4.22 -17.20 22.23
C GLU A 510 4.32 -17.70 20.79
N ASP A 511 3.56 -18.74 20.44
CA ASP A 511 3.60 -19.41 19.14
C ASP A 511 2.60 -18.83 18.11
N SER A 512 2.00 -17.65 18.37
CA SER A 512 1.09 -17.04 17.39
C SER A 512 1.87 -16.26 16.35
N LEU A 513 1.65 -16.58 15.07
CA LEU A 513 2.23 -15.82 13.97
C LEU A 513 1.79 -14.35 13.99
N PHE A 514 0.55 -14.07 14.41
CA PHE A 514 0.08 -12.69 14.57
C PHE A 514 0.94 -11.92 15.59
N ALA A 515 1.33 -12.58 16.68
CA ALA A 515 2.24 -12.00 17.66
C ALA A 515 3.63 -11.77 17.10
N GLU A 516 4.17 -12.72 16.34
CA GLU A 516 5.47 -12.56 15.67
C GLU A 516 5.46 -11.38 14.68
N VAL A 517 4.40 -11.21 13.89
CA VAL A 517 4.23 -10.07 12.98
C VAL A 517 4.19 -8.76 13.77
N ALA A 518 3.37 -8.68 14.82
CA ALA A 518 3.27 -7.47 15.65
C ALA A 518 4.59 -7.10 16.34
N ILE A 519 5.36 -8.11 16.80
CA ILE A 519 6.68 -7.92 17.40
C ILE A 519 7.68 -7.43 16.34
N THR A 520 7.66 -8.00 15.15
CA THR A 520 8.53 -7.59 14.03
C THR A 520 8.26 -6.13 13.65
N LEU A 521 6.99 -5.73 13.56
CA LEU A 521 6.59 -4.34 13.33
C LEU A 521 7.09 -3.42 14.44
N LEU A 522 6.91 -3.80 15.71
CA LEU A 522 7.42 -3.00 16.83
C LEU A 522 8.94 -2.76 16.73
N HIS A 523 9.71 -3.80 16.39
CA HIS A 523 11.16 -3.67 16.22
C HIS A 523 11.53 -2.78 15.03
N LEU A 524 10.85 -2.97 13.88
CA LEU A 524 11.03 -2.13 12.70
C LEU A 524 10.77 -0.65 13.02
N GLN A 525 9.63 -0.37 13.65
CA GLN A 525 9.24 0.97 14.09
C GLN A 525 10.29 1.59 15.00
N ASN A 526 10.75 0.85 16.01
CA ASN A 526 11.77 1.32 16.95
C ASN A 526 13.10 1.66 16.26
N VAL A 527 13.53 0.84 15.28
CA VAL A 527 14.74 1.09 14.50
C VAL A 527 14.59 2.36 13.67
N ILE A 528 13.46 2.51 12.96
CA ILE A 528 13.17 3.69 12.14
C ILE A 528 13.09 4.94 13.00
N ASN A 529 12.35 4.90 14.11
CA ASN A 529 12.22 6.01 15.05
C ASN A 529 13.59 6.48 15.55
N THR A 530 14.48 5.54 15.86
CA THR A 530 15.84 5.86 16.31
C THR A 530 16.67 6.47 15.18
N LEU A 531 16.69 5.86 13.99
CA LEU A 531 17.44 6.37 12.84
C LEU A 531 16.98 7.77 12.43
N TYR A 532 15.67 8.00 12.38
CA TYR A 532 15.07 9.21 11.83
C TYR A 532 15.10 10.40 12.78
N THR A 533 15.24 10.17 14.09
CA THR A 533 15.26 11.26 15.10
C THR A 533 16.66 11.55 15.63
N ASP A 534 17.68 10.74 15.27
CA ASP A 534 19.06 10.98 15.69
C ASP A 534 19.64 12.23 14.96
N PRO A 535 20.00 13.30 15.70
CA PRO A 535 20.56 14.51 15.12
C PRO A 535 21.89 14.29 14.40
N GLN A 536 22.66 13.25 14.77
CA GLN A 536 23.95 12.93 14.14
C GLN A 536 23.79 12.63 12.65
N PHE A 537 22.66 12.06 12.26
CA PHE A 537 22.41 11.65 10.87
C PHE A 537 21.55 12.67 10.11
N THR A 538 20.59 13.29 10.79
CA THR A 538 19.58 14.16 10.16
C THR A 538 20.03 15.60 9.92
N GLN A 539 21.12 16.06 10.56
CA GLN A 539 21.66 17.41 10.35
C GLN A 539 22.72 17.49 9.24
N SER A 540 22.93 16.42 8.47
CA SER A 540 23.90 16.40 7.38
C SER A 540 23.34 17.07 6.11
N ASP A 541 23.96 18.15 5.67
CA ASP A 541 23.48 18.95 4.52
C ASP A 541 23.90 18.44 3.13
N THR A 542 24.64 17.33 3.04
CA THR A 542 25.28 16.92 1.76
C THR A 542 24.66 15.68 1.11
N VAL A 543 23.98 14.84 1.87
CA VAL A 543 23.47 13.54 1.40
C VAL A 543 22.07 13.34 1.97
N PRO A 544 21.10 12.90 1.15
CA PRO A 544 19.76 12.65 1.62
C PRO A 544 19.75 11.47 2.58
N PHE A 545 19.23 11.69 3.79
CA PHE A 545 19.17 10.66 4.83
C PHE A 545 17.73 10.20 5.04
N GLN A 546 16.82 11.16 5.26
CA GLN A 546 15.43 10.88 5.56
C GLN A 546 14.70 10.33 4.34
N ASP A 547 14.87 10.98 3.17
CA ASP A 547 14.28 10.50 1.92
C ASP A 547 14.91 9.17 1.46
N LEU A 548 16.20 8.98 1.72
CA LEU A 548 16.87 7.72 1.43
C LEU A 548 16.37 6.57 2.28
N LEU A 549 16.08 6.81 3.57
CA LEU A 549 15.53 5.78 4.45
C LEU A 549 14.15 5.32 3.94
N ILE A 550 13.28 6.27 3.59
CA ILE A 550 11.95 6.03 3.01
C ILE A 550 12.06 5.14 1.76
N VAL A 551 12.88 5.54 0.79
CA VAL A 551 13.02 4.81 -0.48
C VAL A 551 13.73 3.47 -0.30
N PHE A 552 14.68 3.36 0.64
CA PHE A 552 15.41 2.13 0.92
C PHE A 552 14.51 1.04 1.50
N ILE A 553 13.62 1.37 2.44
CA ILE A 553 12.69 0.39 3.04
C ILE A 553 11.86 -0.28 1.93
N SER A 554 11.24 0.51 1.06
CA SER A 554 10.45 -0.04 -0.05
C SER A 554 11.33 -0.79 -1.04
N SER A 555 12.52 -0.27 -1.40
CA SER A 555 13.42 -0.93 -2.37
C SER A 555 13.91 -2.29 -1.86
N TYR A 556 14.20 -2.41 -0.56
CA TYR A 556 14.63 -3.67 0.04
C TYR A 556 13.49 -4.70 0.11
N CYS A 557 12.27 -4.26 0.39
CA CYS A 557 11.08 -5.10 0.50
C CYS A 557 10.31 -5.26 -0.82
N SER A 558 10.93 -4.94 -1.96
CA SER A 558 10.33 -5.06 -3.31
C SER A 558 10.63 -6.40 -3.99
N GLY A 559 11.13 -7.40 -3.26
CA GLY A 559 11.43 -8.73 -3.80
C GLY A 559 10.51 -9.80 -3.22
N ASP A 560 11.04 -10.63 -2.34
CA ASP A 560 10.21 -11.59 -1.57
C ASP A 560 9.71 -10.89 -0.30
N SER A 561 8.60 -10.13 -0.42
CA SER A 561 8.04 -9.34 0.68
C SER A 561 7.80 -10.17 1.94
N TYR A 562 7.47 -11.46 1.81
CA TYR A 562 7.34 -12.34 2.96
C TYR A 562 8.68 -12.57 3.65
N ALA A 563 9.71 -12.99 2.92
CA ALA A 563 11.02 -13.28 3.51
C ALA A 563 11.72 -12.00 4.03
N GLU A 564 11.58 -10.90 3.30
CA GLU A 564 12.23 -9.62 3.57
C GLU A 564 11.64 -8.93 4.79
N PHE A 565 10.32 -9.01 5.00
CA PHE A 565 9.64 -8.44 6.16
C PHE A 565 10.24 -8.90 7.50
N TRP A 566 10.60 -10.18 7.63
CA TRP A 566 11.19 -10.71 8.87
C TRP A 566 12.60 -10.21 9.15
N GLN A 567 13.26 -9.60 8.15
CA GLN A 567 14.66 -9.19 8.24
C GLN A 567 14.85 -7.68 8.17
N VAL A 568 13.85 -6.92 7.69
CA VAL A 568 13.99 -5.49 7.39
C VAL A 568 14.46 -4.68 8.61
N ALA A 569 13.95 -4.99 9.82
CA ALA A 569 14.40 -4.32 11.04
C ALA A 569 15.91 -4.52 11.31
N ASN A 570 16.40 -5.76 11.16
CA ASN A 570 17.81 -6.08 11.34
C ASN A 570 18.65 -5.45 10.23
N VAL A 571 18.16 -5.48 8.98
CA VAL A 571 18.87 -4.89 7.85
C VAL A 571 19.06 -3.39 8.02
N LEU A 572 18.02 -2.68 8.48
CA LEU A 572 18.11 -1.27 8.79
C LEU A 572 19.09 -1.01 9.94
N ALA A 573 18.98 -1.78 11.02
CA ALA A 573 19.82 -1.59 12.20
C ALA A 573 21.30 -1.89 11.92
N ASP A 574 21.60 -2.95 11.16
CA ASP A 574 22.95 -3.44 10.95
C ASP A 574 23.66 -2.75 9.77
N TYR A 575 22.92 -2.32 8.73
CA TYR A 575 23.55 -1.94 7.46
C TYR A 575 23.18 -0.57 6.91
N PHE A 576 22.10 0.09 7.37
CA PHE A 576 21.70 1.38 6.79
C PHE A 576 22.76 2.47 7.03
N ILE A 577 23.22 2.63 8.28
CA ILE A 577 24.26 3.61 8.63
C ILE A 577 25.60 3.30 7.96
N PRO A 578 26.13 2.06 8.00
CA PRO A 578 27.35 1.72 7.26
C PRO A 578 27.27 2.07 5.77
N CYS A 579 26.17 1.73 5.09
CA CYS A 579 25.96 2.09 3.70
C CYS A 579 25.90 3.61 3.48
N TRP A 580 25.19 4.35 4.36
CA TRP A 580 25.11 5.80 4.28
C TRP A 580 26.49 6.47 4.45
N GLN A 581 27.34 5.96 5.35
CA GLN A 581 28.72 6.45 5.49
C GLN A 581 29.53 6.28 4.19
N TYR A 582 29.43 5.13 3.52
CA TYR A 582 30.07 4.91 2.22
C TYR A 582 29.60 5.89 1.14
N LEU A 583 28.31 6.22 1.16
CA LEU A 583 27.69 7.17 0.24
C LEU A 583 28.13 8.60 0.51
N ARG A 584 28.23 8.99 1.79
CA ARG A 584 28.69 10.32 2.21
C ARG A 584 30.10 10.64 1.74
N ASP A 585 30.99 9.66 1.69
CA ASP A 585 32.36 9.86 1.19
C ASP A 585 32.42 10.06 -0.34
N LEU A 586 31.31 9.84 -1.08
CA LEU A 586 31.20 10.02 -2.52
C LEU A 586 30.66 11.40 -2.91
N ALA A 587 29.90 12.05 -2.01
CA ALA A 587 29.30 13.37 -2.18
C ALA A 587 30.30 14.48 -1.77
#